data_AF-A0A854A0M0-F1
#
_entry.id   AF-A0A854A0M0-F1
#
_cell.length_a   1.000
_cell.length_b   1.000
_cell.length_c   1.000
_cell.angle_alpha   90.00
_cell.angle_beta   90.00
_cell.angle_gamma   90.00
#
_symmetry.space_group_name_H-M   'P 1'
#
loop_
_entity.id
_entity.type
_entity.pdbx_description
1 polymer ?
#
loop_
_entity_poly.entity_id
_entity_poly.type
_entity_poly.pdbx_seq_one_letter_code
_entity_poly.pdbx_strand_id
1 'polypeptide(L)'
;MNEVNTTEVKASNWNQLSYFKVFVHNDSSLQHRKYPLLNNGNQQVLVTVRVVAKDASGNFTTIPQADLDKIRLIDYGTSQEIYFGSELQPWSTSRTNLGYEWDRPFLDSIRSLRVEQPKLFETAGNDLCVVEQEDLNTSPPTDEQMQELSPLTPEEQASHAPGDYQTVQFYLRTTATTDRRIAARIANSDDTVFRTNYSEVGDDTGEGDKRGKFNSSFEIEPLTFPRLPSENYGDRNSNGFLKDTAIGSGNFISYYRAAENHVNIRMPNGRTVAIKNMLNYNANNGVVWATGSTSASKCTSTYIGLPGNAWAQYGTPFYVGINSGGVGALSHEQWLYYSAHPIDLAFKIKHPRAGEIVIGQFVYAHTFYYYSNVQMNHKIANKHSLDFSVMDIYGTQHNLRVSLSAELGNLILDRR
;
A
#
# COMPACT_ATOMS: atom_id res chain seq x y z
N MET A 1 -53.03 23.53 21.02
CA MET A 1 -53.06 22.17 20.45
C MET A 1 -51.63 21.75 20.30
N ASN A 2 -51.16 20.79 21.10
CA ASN A 2 -49.82 20.22 20.93
C ASN A 2 -49.94 19.11 19.89
N GLU A 3 -49.29 19.28 18.75
CA GLU A 3 -49.07 18.19 17.80
C GLU A 3 -48.18 17.15 18.48
N VAL A 4 -48.79 16.02 18.82
CA VAL A 4 -48.06 14.82 19.19
C VAL A 4 -47.46 14.28 17.90
N ASN A 5 -46.15 14.48 17.71
CA ASN A 5 -45.38 13.74 16.71
C ASN A 5 -45.42 12.26 17.09
N THR A 6 -46.42 11.54 16.61
CA THR A 6 -46.41 10.08 16.58
C THR A 6 -45.38 9.67 15.54
N THR A 7 -44.16 9.39 15.98
CA THR A 7 -43.20 8.58 15.23
C THR A 7 -43.87 7.24 14.97
N GLU A 8 -44.26 6.98 13.73
CA GLU A 8 -44.77 5.69 13.27
C GLU A 8 -43.68 4.64 13.54
N VAL A 9 -43.90 3.77 14.53
CA VAL A 9 -43.04 2.61 14.78
C VAL A 9 -43.24 1.67 13.60
N LYS A 10 -42.29 1.66 12.68
CA LYS A 10 -42.37 0.91 11.44
C LYS A 10 -42.04 -0.56 11.72
N ALA A 11 -43.07 -1.34 12.02
CA ALA A 11 -42.99 -2.77 12.30
C ALA A 11 -42.08 -3.48 11.28
N SER A 12 -41.08 -4.20 11.78
CA SER A 12 -40.13 -4.94 10.96
C SER A 12 -40.81 -6.12 10.27
N ASN A 13 -40.49 -6.33 8.99
CA ASN A 13 -40.96 -7.49 8.23
C ASN A 13 -40.22 -8.79 8.60
N TRP A 14 -39.21 -8.69 9.47
CA TRP A 14 -38.50 -9.82 10.08
C TRP A 14 -38.27 -9.57 11.56
N ASN A 15 -38.37 -10.60 12.40
CA ASN A 15 -38.20 -10.46 13.85
C ASN A 15 -37.24 -11.49 14.46
N GLN A 16 -36.73 -12.42 13.65
CA GLN A 16 -35.80 -13.45 14.09
C GLN A 16 -34.72 -13.66 13.04
N LEU A 17 -33.51 -13.96 13.49
CA LEU A 17 -32.49 -14.57 12.66
C LEU A 17 -32.50 -16.08 12.90
N SER A 18 -32.35 -16.84 11.82
CA SER A 18 -32.12 -18.28 11.85
C SER A 18 -30.67 -18.64 11.57
N TYR A 19 -29.91 -17.71 11.02
CA TYR A 19 -28.48 -17.82 10.81
C TYR A 19 -27.82 -16.44 10.92
N PHE A 20 -26.69 -16.36 11.63
CA PHE A 20 -25.88 -15.16 11.71
C PHE A 20 -24.41 -15.50 11.96
N LYS A 21 -23.58 -15.39 10.91
CA LYS A 21 -22.16 -15.77 10.97
C LYS A 21 -21.26 -14.71 10.37
N VAL A 22 -20.09 -14.52 10.96
CA VAL A 22 -19.02 -13.66 10.46
C VAL A 22 -17.76 -14.49 10.20
N PHE A 23 -17.09 -14.24 9.07
CA PHE A 23 -15.87 -14.95 8.69
C PHE A 23 -15.02 -14.10 7.72
N VAL A 24 -13.79 -14.54 7.48
CA VAL A 24 -12.80 -13.87 6.62
C VAL A 24 -12.73 -14.58 5.27
N HIS A 25 -12.78 -13.85 4.14
CA HIS A 25 -12.62 -14.39 2.76
C HIS A 25 -13.47 -15.64 2.40
N ASN A 26 -14.64 -15.84 3.02
CA ASN A 26 -15.45 -17.07 2.91
C ASN A 26 -14.89 -18.34 3.58
N ASP A 27 -13.92 -18.23 4.49
CA ASP A 27 -13.49 -19.32 5.38
C ASP A 27 -14.58 -19.63 6.44
N SER A 28 -15.67 -20.23 5.98
CA SER A 28 -16.83 -20.59 6.79
C SER A 28 -16.59 -21.81 7.68
N SER A 29 -15.48 -22.53 7.44
CA SER A 29 -15.15 -23.82 8.04
C SER A 29 -14.49 -23.74 9.41
N LEU A 30 -13.99 -22.57 9.82
CA LEU A 30 -13.16 -22.42 11.02
C LEU A 30 -13.64 -21.28 11.92
N GLN A 31 -14.12 -21.66 13.11
CA GLN A 31 -14.48 -20.71 14.17
C GLN A 31 -13.25 -20.18 14.89
N HIS A 32 -13.31 -18.91 15.34
CA HIS A 32 -12.32 -18.30 16.24
C HIS A 32 -10.87 -18.31 15.74
N ARG A 33 -10.67 -18.37 14.43
CA ARG A 33 -9.34 -18.37 13.86
C ARG A 33 -8.71 -16.98 14.00
N LYS A 34 -7.41 -16.98 14.30
CA LYS A 34 -6.57 -15.79 14.36
C LYS A 34 -5.96 -15.52 12.98
N TYR A 35 -6.32 -14.40 12.38
CA TYR A 35 -5.87 -13.96 11.07
C TYR A 35 -4.84 -12.85 11.21
N PRO A 36 -3.67 -12.96 10.58
CA PRO A 36 -2.70 -11.89 10.58
C PRO A 36 -3.17 -10.73 9.69
N LEU A 37 -2.81 -9.51 10.06
CA LEU A 37 -3.03 -8.30 9.26
C LEU A 37 -1.92 -7.30 9.58
N LEU A 38 -1.29 -6.70 8.57
CA LEU A 38 -0.31 -5.65 8.81
C LEU A 38 -0.98 -4.43 9.46
N ASN A 39 -0.36 -3.91 10.51
CA ASN A 39 -0.84 -2.74 11.24
C ASN A 39 -0.41 -1.40 10.61
N ASN A 40 -0.24 -1.37 9.28
CA ASN A 40 0.20 -0.19 8.54
C ASN A 40 -0.98 0.76 8.17
N GLY A 41 -2.21 0.41 8.54
CA GLY A 41 -3.41 1.20 8.22
C GLY A 41 -3.84 1.16 6.74
N ASN A 42 -3.10 0.46 5.89
CA ASN A 42 -3.35 0.36 4.45
C ASN A 42 -3.83 -1.05 4.06
N GLN A 43 -3.18 -2.10 4.57
CA GLN A 43 -3.61 -3.47 4.31
C GLN A 43 -5.02 -3.71 4.87
N GLN A 44 -5.86 -4.37 4.08
CA GLN A 44 -7.22 -4.70 4.44
C GLN A 44 -7.45 -6.21 4.33
N VAL A 45 -8.30 -6.74 5.20
CA VAL A 45 -8.82 -8.11 5.10
C VAL A 45 -10.32 -8.06 4.81
N LEU A 46 -10.80 -8.91 3.90
CA LEU A 46 -12.21 -8.99 3.55
C LEU A 46 -12.97 -9.79 4.61
N VAL A 47 -13.87 -9.12 5.32
CA VAL A 47 -14.78 -9.70 6.31
C VAL A 47 -16.15 -9.84 5.69
N THR A 48 -16.76 -11.00 5.83
CA THR A 48 -18.08 -11.31 5.28
C THR A 48 -19.02 -11.69 6.41
N VAL A 49 -20.19 -11.05 6.42
CA VAL A 49 -21.30 -11.33 7.31
C VAL A 49 -22.39 -11.99 6.50
N ARG A 50 -22.88 -13.15 6.95
CA ARG A 50 -24.02 -13.86 6.36
C ARG A 50 -25.17 -13.94 7.35
N VAL A 51 -26.38 -13.69 6.86
CA VAL A 51 -27.60 -13.67 7.64
C VAL A 51 -28.74 -14.39 6.92
N VAL A 52 -29.62 -15.02 7.67
CA VAL A 52 -30.92 -15.55 7.19
C VAL A 52 -31.99 -15.20 8.21
N ALA A 53 -33.05 -14.52 7.78
CA ALA A 53 -34.12 -14.06 8.65
C ALA A 53 -35.41 -14.87 8.53
N LYS A 54 -36.22 -14.79 9.58
CA LYS A 54 -37.59 -15.30 9.64
C LYS A 54 -38.57 -14.20 10.03
N ASP A 55 -39.77 -14.30 9.48
CA ASP A 55 -40.91 -13.47 9.88
C ASP A 55 -41.50 -13.94 11.23
N ALA A 56 -42.51 -13.23 11.72
CA ALA A 56 -43.18 -13.56 12.98
C ALA A 56 -43.92 -14.91 12.97
N SER A 57 -44.19 -15.47 11.79
CA SER A 57 -44.80 -16.78 11.61
C SER A 57 -43.75 -17.90 11.49
N GLY A 58 -42.46 -17.57 11.53
CA GLY A 58 -41.35 -18.50 11.40
C GLY A 58 -40.98 -18.86 9.96
N ASN A 59 -41.57 -18.20 8.96
CA ASN A 59 -41.24 -18.40 7.55
C ASN A 59 -39.97 -17.62 7.19
N PHE A 60 -39.15 -18.16 6.29
CA PHE A 60 -38.00 -17.43 5.79
C PHE A 60 -38.44 -16.17 5.02
N THR A 61 -37.73 -15.07 5.27
CA THR A 61 -38.03 -13.78 4.67
C THR A 61 -36.75 -13.03 4.34
N THR A 62 -36.82 -12.12 3.37
CA THR A 62 -35.70 -11.29 2.94
C THR A 62 -35.57 -10.06 3.86
N ILE A 63 -34.38 -9.85 4.41
CA ILE A 63 -34.03 -8.63 5.15
C ILE A 63 -33.95 -7.46 4.16
N PRO A 64 -34.67 -6.36 4.40
CA PRO A 64 -34.58 -5.17 3.55
C PRO A 64 -33.16 -4.58 3.52
N GLN A 65 -32.76 -4.00 2.38
CA GLN A 65 -31.42 -3.39 2.24
C GLN A 65 -31.13 -2.33 3.31
N ALA A 66 -32.13 -1.52 3.68
CA ALA A 66 -31.99 -0.51 4.73
C ALA A 66 -31.59 -1.09 6.10
N ASP A 67 -31.95 -2.35 6.39
CA ASP A 67 -31.53 -3.05 7.61
C ASP A 67 -30.18 -3.75 7.42
N LEU A 68 -29.89 -4.30 6.22
CA LEU A 68 -28.57 -4.82 5.89
C LEU A 68 -27.48 -3.73 5.99
N ASP A 69 -27.82 -2.50 5.62
CA ASP A 69 -26.94 -1.32 5.74
C ASP A 69 -26.68 -0.92 7.20
N LYS A 70 -27.44 -1.45 8.16
CA LYS A 70 -27.20 -1.31 9.61
C LYS A 70 -26.26 -2.38 10.17
N ILE A 71 -25.84 -3.37 9.37
CA ILE A 71 -24.84 -4.36 9.82
C ILE A 71 -23.53 -3.62 10.13
N ARG A 72 -22.97 -3.89 11.31
CA ARG A 72 -21.69 -3.32 11.75
C ARG A 72 -20.82 -4.41 12.36
N LEU A 73 -19.51 -4.29 12.15
CA LEU A 73 -18.55 -5.08 12.93
C LEU A 73 -18.44 -4.48 14.33
N ILE A 74 -18.31 -5.34 15.33
CA ILE A 74 -18.22 -4.97 16.74
C ILE A 74 -17.03 -5.66 17.40
N ASP A 75 -16.54 -5.06 18.46
CA ASP A 75 -15.67 -5.72 19.42
C ASP A 75 -16.41 -6.85 20.12
N TYR A 76 -15.81 -8.03 20.16
CA TYR A 76 -16.44 -9.19 20.78
C TYR A 76 -16.66 -9.01 22.29
N GLY A 77 -15.69 -8.44 23.01
CA GLY A 77 -15.74 -8.33 24.47
C GLY A 77 -16.62 -7.19 24.97
N THR A 78 -16.63 -6.06 24.27
CA THR A 78 -17.30 -4.83 24.71
C THR A 78 -18.61 -4.54 23.96
N SER A 79 -18.88 -5.22 22.85
CA SER A 79 -19.98 -4.91 21.91
C SER A 79 -19.93 -3.52 21.27
N GLN A 80 -18.85 -2.76 21.47
CA GLN A 80 -18.66 -1.46 20.83
C GLN A 80 -18.46 -1.63 19.33
N GLU A 81 -19.01 -0.71 18.54
CA GLU A 81 -18.79 -0.72 17.09
C GLU A 81 -17.32 -0.49 16.76
N ILE A 82 -16.84 -1.23 15.76
CA ILE A 82 -15.63 -0.85 15.05
C ILE A 82 -16.00 0.33 14.16
N TYR A 83 -15.15 1.36 14.14
CA TYR A 83 -15.39 2.56 13.34
C TYR A 83 -15.66 2.19 11.88
N PHE A 84 -16.70 2.78 11.29
CA PHE A 84 -17.09 2.57 9.90
C PHE A 84 -17.01 3.91 9.16
N GLY A 85 -16.04 4.06 8.26
CA GLY A 85 -15.78 5.32 7.57
C GLY A 85 -14.44 5.34 6.82
N SER A 86 -14.16 6.47 6.17
CA SER A 86 -12.94 6.69 5.38
C SER A 86 -11.73 7.08 6.24
N GLU A 87 -11.95 7.65 7.42
CA GLU A 87 -10.86 8.05 8.32
C GLU A 87 -10.14 6.83 8.92
N LEU A 88 -8.83 6.98 9.12
CA LEU A 88 -8.02 5.96 9.76
C LEU A 88 -8.10 6.11 11.28
N GLN A 89 -8.72 5.12 11.92
CA GLN A 89 -8.77 4.92 13.36
C GLN A 89 -7.95 3.65 13.70
N PRO A 90 -7.63 3.39 14.98
CA PRO A 90 -6.89 2.18 15.36
C PRO A 90 -7.50 0.89 14.81
N TRP A 91 -8.84 0.86 14.69
CA TRP A 91 -9.57 -0.16 13.97
C TRP A 91 -10.64 0.52 13.11
N SER A 92 -10.57 0.34 11.81
CA SER A 92 -11.52 0.91 10.86
C SER A 92 -12.06 -0.14 9.91
N THR A 93 -13.31 0.03 9.51
CA THR A 93 -13.98 -0.75 8.47
C THR A 93 -14.52 0.17 7.38
N SER A 94 -14.54 -0.32 6.15
CA SER A 94 -15.12 0.40 5.02
C SER A 94 -15.73 -0.58 4.01
N ARG A 95 -16.42 -0.06 2.99
CA ARG A 95 -16.81 -0.82 1.79
C ARG A 95 -15.79 -0.71 0.66
N THR A 96 -14.79 0.14 0.83
CA THR A 96 -13.84 0.48 -0.23
C THR A 96 -12.55 -0.31 -0.08
N ASN A 97 -12.16 -1.00 -1.15
CA ASN A 97 -10.86 -1.64 -1.27
C ASN A 97 -9.81 -0.59 -1.62
N LEU A 98 -8.75 -0.50 -0.81
CA LEU A 98 -7.59 0.34 -1.06
C LEU A 98 -6.60 -0.30 -2.06
N GLY A 99 -6.91 -1.51 -2.52
CA GLY A 99 -6.17 -2.24 -3.54
C GLY A 99 -4.83 -2.82 -3.04
N TYR A 100 -4.68 -2.99 -1.72
CA TYR A 100 -3.51 -3.65 -1.14
C TYR A 100 -3.78 -5.14 -0.92
N GLU A 101 -2.77 -5.97 -1.15
CA GLU A 101 -2.90 -7.40 -1.06
C GLU A 101 -2.97 -7.88 0.38
N TRP A 102 -3.78 -8.90 0.63
CA TRP A 102 -3.70 -9.71 1.84
C TRP A 102 -3.24 -11.12 1.44
N ASP A 103 -1.97 -11.41 1.71
CA ASP A 103 -1.34 -12.70 1.43
C ASP A 103 -1.01 -13.40 2.74
N ARG A 104 -1.80 -14.43 3.07
CA ARG A 104 -1.60 -15.19 4.30
C ARG A 104 -0.23 -15.88 4.39
N PRO A 105 0.23 -16.66 3.38
CA PRO A 105 1.60 -17.17 3.37
C PRO A 105 2.70 -16.13 3.63
N PHE A 106 2.57 -14.92 3.08
CA PHE A 106 3.50 -13.82 3.36
C PHE A 106 3.46 -13.41 4.83
N LEU A 107 2.27 -13.17 5.36
CA LEU A 107 2.08 -12.74 6.74
C LEU A 107 2.54 -13.80 7.75
N ASP A 108 2.31 -15.08 7.45
CA ASP A 108 2.84 -16.20 8.23
C ASP A 108 4.38 -16.22 8.19
N SER A 109 5.01 -15.86 7.06
CA SER A 109 6.47 -15.71 7.00
C SER A 109 7.00 -14.55 7.86
N ILE A 110 6.23 -13.47 8.02
CA ILE A 110 6.58 -12.39 8.96
C ILE A 110 6.53 -12.89 10.41
N ARG A 111 5.53 -13.71 10.77
CA ARG A 111 5.45 -14.33 12.11
C ARG A 111 6.69 -15.18 12.39
N SER A 112 7.08 -16.04 11.45
CA SER A 112 8.31 -16.85 11.57
C SER A 112 9.54 -15.97 11.70
N LEU A 113 9.66 -14.94 10.86
CA LEU A 113 10.79 -14.02 10.88
C LEU A 113 10.91 -13.25 12.21
N ARG A 114 9.78 -12.92 12.86
CA ARG A 114 9.78 -12.28 14.18
C ARG A 114 10.38 -13.17 15.27
N VAL A 115 10.19 -14.48 15.17
CA VAL A 115 10.78 -15.45 16.09
C VAL A 115 12.27 -15.66 15.78
N GLU A 116 12.62 -15.77 14.49
CA GLU A 116 14.00 -16.04 14.04
C GLU A 116 14.93 -14.83 14.18
N GLN A 117 14.42 -13.63 13.90
CA GLN A 117 15.19 -12.38 13.83
C GLN A 117 14.46 -11.23 14.55
N PRO A 118 14.24 -11.33 15.88
CA PRO A 118 13.46 -10.36 16.65
C PRO A 118 14.02 -8.93 16.56
N LYS A 119 15.33 -8.76 16.38
CA LYS A 119 16.00 -7.47 16.21
C LYS A 119 15.44 -6.63 15.06
N LEU A 120 14.87 -7.25 14.02
CA LEU A 120 14.21 -6.54 12.92
C LEU A 120 12.90 -5.86 13.37
N PHE A 121 12.39 -6.16 14.56
CA PHE A 121 11.11 -5.67 15.08
C PHE A 121 11.26 -4.81 16.36
N GLU A 122 12.43 -4.83 17.02
CA GLU A 122 12.69 -4.17 18.30
C GLU A 122 12.75 -2.63 18.24
N THR A 123 13.02 -2.03 17.06
CA THR A 123 13.20 -0.57 16.93
C THR A 123 11.93 0.18 16.52
N ALA A 124 10.81 -0.50 16.31
CA ALA A 124 9.55 0.12 15.87
C ALA A 124 8.91 1.07 16.92
N GLY A 125 9.45 1.12 18.15
CA GLY A 125 8.91 1.94 19.25
C GLY A 125 9.50 3.35 19.40
N ASN A 126 10.59 3.70 18.71
CA ASN A 126 11.33 4.96 18.96
C ASN A 126 11.54 5.88 17.75
N ASP A 127 11.28 5.41 16.52
CA ASP A 127 11.13 6.35 15.41
C ASP A 127 9.69 6.84 15.47
N LEU A 128 9.46 7.98 16.13
CA LEU A 128 8.26 8.75 15.86
C LEU A 128 8.21 8.90 14.34
N CYS A 129 7.20 8.28 13.72
CA CYS A 129 6.74 8.69 12.41
C CYS A 129 6.18 10.10 12.60
N VAL A 130 7.06 11.09 12.81
CA VAL A 130 6.75 12.50 12.58
C VAL A 130 6.69 12.58 11.07
N VAL A 131 5.55 12.16 10.54
CA VAL A 131 5.07 12.82 9.37
C VAL A 131 4.70 14.21 9.85
N GLU A 132 5.51 15.21 9.52
CA GLU A 132 4.97 16.56 9.44
C GLU A 132 3.81 16.46 8.46
N GLN A 133 2.59 16.49 9.02
CA GLN A 133 1.32 16.36 8.31
C GLN A 133 1.15 17.37 7.17
N GLU A 134 2.06 18.35 7.06
CA GLU A 134 2.04 19.38 6.02
C GLU A 134 2.50 18.90 4.64
N ASP A 135 3.24 17.78 4.54
CA ASP A 135 3.69 17.24 3.24
C ASP A 135 2.94 15.97 2.78
N LEU A 136 2.03 15.42 3.59
CA LEU A 136 1.07 14.39 3.16
C LEU A 136 -0.17 15.04 2.50
N ASN A 137 0.07 15.87 1.47
CA ASN A 137 -0.83 15.86 0.32
C ASN A 137 -0.54 14.60 -0.51
N THR A 138 -0.54 13.42 0.13
CA THR A 138 -0.82 12.18 -0.59
C THR A 138 -2.25 12.30 -1.04
N SER A 139 -2.43 12.65 -2.32
CA SER A 139 -3.69 12.36 -2.96
C SER A 139 -4.05 10.91 -2.59
N PRO A 140 -5.30 10.64 -2.15
CA PRO A 140 -5.75 9.26 -2.05
C PRO A 140 -5.41 8.53 -3.36
N PRO A 141 -5.18 7.21 -3.33
CA PRO A 141 -5.05 6.45 -4.57
C PRO A 141 -6.12 6.95 -5.54
N THR A 142 -5.71 7.32 -6.77
CA THR A 142 -6.62 7.86 -7.77
C THR A 142 -7.85 6.96 -7.89
N ASP A 143 -9.04 7.52 -8.15
CA ASP A 143 -10.30 6.78 -8.19
C ASP A 143 -10.22 5.48 -9.05
N GLU A 144 -9.32 5.43 -10.04
CA GLU A 144 -9.02 4.24 -10.85
C GLU A 144 -8.43 3.04 -10.08
N GLN A 145 -7.87 3.22 -8.88
CA GLN A 145 -7.28 2.16 -8.05
C GLN A 145 -8.17 1.73 -6.88
N MET A 146 -9.24 2.49 -6.59
CA MET A 146 -10.16 2.21 -5.50
C MET A 146 -11.37 1.46 -6.05
N GLN A 147 -11.52 0.20 -5.65
CA GLN A 147 -12.72 -0.57 -5.97
C GLN A 147 -13.68 -0.45 -4.80
N GLU A 148 -14.77 0.29 -4.97
CA GLU A 148 -15.89 0.20 -4.04
C GLU A 148 -16.57 -1.16 -4.20
N LEU A 149 -16.79 -1.85 -3.07
CA LEU A 149 -17.78 -2.92 -3.06
C LEU A 149 -19.13 -2.25 -3.31
N SER A 150 -19.67 -2.47 -4.51
CA SER A 150 -21.07 -2.13 -4.75
C SER A 150 -21.92 -2.89 -3.72
N PRO A 151 -22.93 -2.25 -3.11
CA PRO A 151 -23.98 -3.01 -2.45
C PRO A 151 -24.52 -4.01 -3.47
N LEU A 152 -24.86 -5.23 -3.03
CA LEU A 152 -25.54 -6.21 -3.88
C LEU A 152 -26.70 -5.51 -4.58
N THR A 153 -26.74 -5.57 -5.90
CA THR A 153 -27.83 -4.94 -6.65
C THR A 153 -29.16 -5.59 -6.25
N PRO A 154 -30.29 -4.86 -6.28
CA PRO A 154 -31.60 -5.43 -6.00
C PRO A 154 -31.91 -6.67 -6.86
N GLU A 155 -31.32 -6.78 -8.05
CA GLU A 155 -31.44 -7.93 -8.96
C GLU A 155 -30.61 -9.14 -8.50
N GLU A 156 -29.38 -8.94 -8.00
CA GLU A 156 -28.58 -9.99 -7.36
C GLU A 156 -29.25 -10.49 -6.07
N GLN A 157 -29.93 -9.60 -5.32
CA GLN A 157 -30.70 -9.96 -4.13
C GLN A 157 -32.01 -10.69 -4.45
N ALA A 158 -32.68 -10.33 -5.55
CA ALA A 158 -33.87 -11.03 -6.02
C ALA A 158 -33.56 -12.44 -6.55
N SER A 159 -32.29 -12.74 -6.85
CA SER A 159 -31.84 -14.09 -7.21
C SER A 159 -31.68 -15.04 -6.02
N HIS A 160 -31.59 -14.51 -4.79
CA HIS A 160 -31.52 -15.30 -3.57
C HIS A 160 -32.93 -15.71 -3.15
N ALA A 161 -33.20 -17.01 -3.18
CA ALA A 161 -34.49 -17.53 -2.75
C ALA A 161 -34.68 -17.30 -1.24
N PRO A 162 -35.93 -17.16 -0.74
CA PRO A 162 -36.18 -17.15 0.71
C PRO A 162 -35.55 -18.38 1.38
N GLY A 163 -34.57 -18.16 2.26
CA GLY A 163 -33.78 -19.23 2.89
C GLY A 163 -32.31 -19.28 2.45
N ASP A 164 -31.93 -18.57 1.38
CA ASP A 164 -30.54 -18.33 1.01
C ASP A 164 -29.89 -17.28 1.92
N TYR A 165 -28.57 -17.33 2.02
CA TYR A 165 -27.79 -16.36 2.79
C TYR A 165 -27.75 -14.99 2.11
N GLN A 166 -28.24 -13.95 2.79
CA GLN A 166 -27.91 -12.57 2.43
C GLN A 166 -26.53 -12.22 2.98
N THR A 167 -25.69 -11.60 2.15
CA THR A 167 -24.27 -11.40 2.42
C THR A 167 -23.90 -9.92 2.44
N VAL A 168 -23.09 -9.51 3.42
CA VAL A 168 -22.62 -8.14 3.60
C VAL A 168 -21.12 -8.14 3.88
N GLN A 169 -20.35 -7.39 3.09
CA GLN A 169 -18.88 -7.43 3.10
C GLN A 169 -18.23 -6.13 3.56
N PHE A 170 -17.19 -6.24 4.38
CA PHE A 170 -16.41 -5.12 4.90
C PHE A 170 -14.93 -5.35 4.62
N TYR A 171 -14.20 -4.29 4.34
CA TYR A 171 -12.75 -4.30 4.45
C TYR A 171 -12.34 -3.80 5.83
N LEU A 172 -11.69 -4.64 6.61
CA LEU A 172 -11.16 -4.32 7.93
C LEU A 172 -9.68 -3.99 7.83
N ARG A 173 -9.27 -2.85 8.42
CA ARG A 173 -7.88 -2.40 8.54
C ARG A 173 -7.57 -1.93 9.96
N THR A 174 -6.29 -1.91 10.33
CA THR A 174 -5.87 -1.53 11.67
C THR A 174 -4.51 -0.84 11.68
N THR A 175 -4.29 0.01 12.68
CA THR A 175 -2.97 0.49 13.12
C THR A 175 -2.64 0.06 14.55
N ALA A 176 -3.54 -0.72 15.17
CA ALA A 176 -3.33 -1.22 16.52
C ALA A 176 -2.20 -2.25 16.56
N THR A 177 -1.68 -2.50 17.76
CA THR A 177 -0.60 -3.46 18.01
C THR A 177 -1.04 -4.66 18.84
N THR A 178 -2.30 -4.66 19.30
CA THR A 178 -2.88 -5.69 20.16
C THR A 178 -3.95 -6.46 19.40
N ASP A 179 -4.03 -7.77 19.65
CA ASP A 179 -5.05 -8.61 19.08
C ASP A 179 -6.46 -8.08 19.36
N ARG A 180 -7.38 -8.30 18.42
CA ARG A 180 -8.77 -7.96 18.61
C ARG A 180 -9.69 -9.02 18.05
N ARG A 181 -10.63 -9.46 18.87
CA ARG A 181 -11.68 -10.38 18.48
C ARG A 181 -12.89 -9.60 17.96
N ILE A 182 -13.30 -9.91 16.75
CA ILE A 182 -14.31 -9.19 15.98
C ILE A 182 -15.55 -10.08 15.83
N ALA A 183 -16.70 -9.47 16.08
CA ALA A 183 -18.03 -10.01 15.85
C ALA A 183 -18.84 -9.06 14.95
N ALA A 184 -20.10 -9.38 14.71
CA ALA A 184 -21.05 -8.55 13.97
C ALA A 184 -22.33 -8.31 14.76
N ARG A 185 -22.98 -7.18 14.47
CA ARG A 185 -24.34 -6.85 14.89
C ARG A 185 -25.21 -6.40 13.72
N ILE A 186 -26.51 -6.55 13.88
CA ILE A 186 -27.54 -5.96 13.00
C ILE A 186 -28.69 -5.45 13.86
N ALA A 187 -29.25 -4.30 13.49
CA ALA A 187 -30.49 -3.78 14.05
C ALA A 187 -31.60 -3.86 12.99
N ASN A 188 -32.79 -4.32 13.38
CA ASN A 188 -33.95 -4.29 12.48
C ASN A 188 -34.60 -2.89 12.45
N SER A 189 -35.72 -2.73 11.75
CA SER A 189 -36.45 -1.45 11.72
C SER A 189 -37.14 -1.07 13.03
N ASP A 190 -37.30 -2.03 13.95
CA ASP A 190 -37.82 -1.85 15.31
C ASP A 190 -36.70 -1.65 16.35
N ASP A 191 -35.47 -1.39 15.90
CA ASP A 191 -34.26 -1.24 16.72
C ASP A 191 -33.90 -2.45 17.60
N THR A 192 -34.47 -3.62 17.32
CA THR A 192 -34.06 -4.89 17.93
C THR A 192 -32.67 -5.26 17.42
N VAL A 193 -31.71 -5.40 18.34
CA VAL A 193 -30.31 -5.67 18.01
C VAL A 193 -29.97 -7.15 18.19
N PHE A 194 -29.52 -7.78 17.11
CA PHE A 194 -28.95 -9.11 17.11
C PHE A 194 -27.43 -9.03 17.07
N ARG A 195 -26.75 -9.94 17.77
CA ARG A 195 -25.29 -9.97 17.89
C ARG A 195 -24.76 -11.40 17.81
N THR A 196 -23.47 -11.50 17.45
CA THR A 196 -22.73 -12.76 17.33
C THR A 196 -21.69 -12.98 18.43
N ASN A 197 -21.77 -12.25 19.56
CA ASN A 197 -20.78 -12.32 20.64
C ASN A 197 -21.31 -12.93 21.94
N TYR A 198 -22.32 -13.80 21.88
CA TYR A 198 -22.84 -14.51 23.05
C TYR A 198 -21.95 -15.72 23.38
N SER A 199 -20.92 -15.52 24.20
CA SER A 199 -19.91 -16.56 24.52
C SER A 199 -20.48 -17.81 25.20
N GLU A 200 -21.67 -17.71 25.79
CA GLU A 200 -22.39 -18.84 26.40
C GLU A 200 -23.02 -19.79 25.37
N VAL A 201 -23.08 -19.41 24.09
CA VAL A 201 -23.65 -20.23 23.02
C VAL A 201 -22.55 -20.98 22.27
N GLY A 202 -22.66 -22.30 22.17
CA GLY A 202 -21.89 -23.08 21.20
C GLY A 202 -22.57 -23.02 19.84
N ASP A 203 -21.94 -22.41 18.85
CA ASP A 203 -22.59 -22.07 17.57
C ASP A 203 -21.69 -22.34 16.37
N ASP A 204 -21.17 -23.56 16.25
CA ASP A 204 -20.24 -23.93 15.17
C ASP A 204 -20.82 -23.69 13.76
N THR A 205 -22.13 -23.92 13.63
CA THR A 205 -22.86 -23.86 12.37
C THR A 205 -23.34 -22.45 12.00
N GLY A 206 -23.45 -21.52 12.95
CA GLY A 206 -24.00 -20.18 12.75
C GLY A 206 -25.53 -20.08 12.91
N GLU A 207 -26.18 -21.16 13.36
CA GLU A 207 -27.63 -21.24 13.61
C GLU A 207 -28.05 -20.71 15.00
N GLY A 208 -27.07 -20.43 15.87
CA GLY A 208 -27.29 -19.95 17.23
C GLY A 208 -27.93 -20.97 18.16
N ASP A 209 -28.47 -20.47 19.28
CA ASP A 209 -29.19 -21.27 20.28
C ASP A 209 -30.68 -21.50 19.94
N LYS A 210 -31.11 -21.12 18.73
CA LYS A 210 -32.51 -21.11 18.26
C LYS A 210 -33.44 -20.19 19.08
N ARG A 211 -32.89 -19.37 19.99
CA ARG A 211 -33.59 -18.34 20.77
C ARG A 211 -33.10 -16.93 20.44
N GLY A 212 -32.34 -16.79 19.37
CA GLY A 212 -31.87 -15.50 18.84
C GLY A 212 -30.50 -15.07 19.35
N LYS A 213 -29.75 -15.95 20.05
CA LYS A 213 -28.35 -15.70 20.39
C LYS A 213 -27.42 -16.48 19.48
N PHE A 214 -26.33 -15.83 19.06
CA PHE A 214 -25.34 -16.37 18.14
C PHE A 214 -23.93 -16.19 18.70
N ASN A 215 -23.04 -17.11 18.35
CA ASN A 215 -21.62 -17.01 18.69
C ASN A 215 -20.76 -17.24 17.46
N SER A 216 -20.42 -16.14 16.80
CA SER A 216 -19.57 -16.16 15.62
C SER A 216 -18.59 -15.01 15.68
N SER A 217 -17.31 -15.34 15.58
CA SER A 217 -16.23 -14.35 15.65
C SER A 217 -14.93 -14.91 15.09
N PHE A 218 -14.06 -13.98 14.74
CA PHE A 218 -12.67 -14.23 14.38
C PHE A 218 -11.76 -13.27 15.14
N GLU A 219 -10.47 -13.57 15.18
CA GLU A 219 -9.48 -12.70 15.81
C GLU A 219 -8.54 -12.15 14.75
N ILE A 220 -8.20 -10.87 14.84
CA ILE A 220 -7.12 -10.26 14.06
C ILE A 220 -5.89 -10.13 14.94
N GLU A 221 -4.76 -10.61 14.43
CA GLU A 221 -3.42 -10.35 14.94
C GLU A 221 -2.78 -9.23 14.13
N PRO A 222 -2.62 -8.03 14.70
CA PRO A 222 -1.85 -7.00 14.06
C PRO A 222 -0.36 -7.40 13.99
N LEU A 223 0.21 -7.36 12.79
CA LEU A 223 1.62 -7.63 12.53
C LEU A 223 2.33 -6.33 12.13
N THR A 224 3.50 -6.09 12.70
CA THR A 224 4.40 -5.02 12.24
C THR A 224 5.29 -5.56 11.12
N PHE A 225 5.41 -4.82 10.02
CA PHE A 225 6.36 -5.16 8.96
C PHE A 225 7.81 -5.02 9.48
N PRO A 226 8.74 -5.95 9.17
CA PRO A 226 10.11 -5.89 9.70
C PRO A 226 10.88 -4.66 9.23
N ARG A 227 11.75 -4.12 10.11
CA ARG A 227 12.73 -3.10 9.77
C ARG A 227 13.88 -3.71 8.97
N LEU A 228 13.65 -3.96 7.67
CA LEU A 228 14.68 -4.41 6.73
C LEU A 228 15.89 -3.44 6.67
N PRO A 229 17.13 -3.93 6.75
CA PRO A 229 18.34 -3.12 6.56
C PRO A 229 18.59 -2.78 5.08
N SER A 230 19.56 -1.91 4.80
CA SER A 230 19.79 -1.37 3.45
C SER A 230 20.05 -2.47 2.40
N GLU A 231 20.75 -3.53 2.76
CA GLU A 231 21.09 -4.67 1.88
C GLU A 231 19.86 -5.40 1.30
N ASN A 232 18.71 -5.28 1.96
CA ASN A 232 17.44 -5.83 1.50
C ASN A 232 16.79 -5.01 0.39
N TYR A 233 17.36 -3.85 0.04
CA TYR A 233 16.88 -3.00 -1.03
C TYR A 233 17.82 -2.98 -2.22
N GLY A 234 17.24 -3.19 -3.40
CA GLY A 234 17.88 -3.09 -4.72
C GLY A 234 18.87 -4.21 -5.04
N ASP A 235 19.13 -4.43 -6.33
CA ASP A 235 20.17 -5.37 -6.76
C ASP A 235 21.54 -4.81 -6.42
N ARG A 236 22.38 -5.60 -5.73
CA ARG A 236 23.68 -5.14 -5.22
C ARG A 236 24.83 -6.00 -5.70
N ASN A 237 25.98 -5.34 -5.84
CA ASN A 237 27.28 -5.99 -5.99
C ASN A 237 27.84 -6.39 -4.62
N SER A 238 28.87 -7.24 -4.62
CA SER A 238 29.56 -7.69 -3.39
C SER A 238 30.19 -6.55 -2.58
N ASN A 239 30.44 -5.40 -3.20
CA ASN A 239 30.96 -4.19 -2.56
C ASN A 239 29.86 -3.26 -2.01
N GLY A 240 28.59 -3.69 -2.02
CA GLY A 240 27.46 -2.97 -1.43
C GLY A 240 26.82 -1.91 -2.32
N PHE A 241 27.42 -1.54 -3.45
CA PHE A 241 26.80 -0.63 -4.42
C PHE A 241 25.63 -1.28 -5.15
N LEU A 242 24.71 -0.46 -5.66
CA LEU A 242 23.72 -0.93 -6.62
C LEU A 242 24.41 -1.52 -7.84
N LYS A 243 23.89 -2.65 -8.30
CA LYS A 243 24.38 -3.41 -9.43
C LYS A 243 24.00 -2.70 -10.72
N ASP A 244 24.97 -2.54 -11.59
CA ASP A 244 24.75 -2.05 -12.93
C ASP A 244 24.20 -3.13 -13.84
N THR A 245 23.13 -2.79 -14.54
CA THR A 245 22.68 -3.51 -15.72
C THR A 245 23.02 -2.66 -16.92
N ALA A 246 23.98 -3.09 -17.74
CA ALA A 246 24.38 -2.33 -18.92
C ALA A 246 23.20 -2.15 -19.89
N ILE A 247 22.99 -0.91 -20.36
CA ILE A 247 21.91 -0.57 -21.28
C ILE A 247 22.36 -0.38 -22.72
N GLY A 248 23.67 -0.40 -22.99
CA GLY A 248 24.22 -0.43 -24.34
C GLY A 248 25.74 -0.34 -24.38
N SER A 249 26.31 -0.70 -25.53
CA SER A 249 27.72 -0.53 -25.89
C SER A 249 27.80 0.27 -27.19
N GLY A 250 27.59 1.58 -27.12
CA GLY A 250 27.77 2.48 -28.27
C GLY A 250 29.23 2.93 -28.40
N ASN A 251 29.63 3.49 -29.56
CA ASN A 251 30.98 3.98 -29.94
C ASN A 251 31.61 5.07 -29.03
N PHE A 252 31.11 5.26 -27.81
CA PHE A 252 31.49 6.28 -26.82
C PHE A 252 32.25 5.70 -25.61
N ILE A 253 32.76 4.46 -25.75
CA ILE A 253 33.25 3.55 -24.69
C ILE A 253 34.42 4.13 -23.85
N SER A 254 35.09 5.18 -24.31
CA SER A 254 36.26 5.73 -23.62
C SER A 254 35.93 6.77 -22.52
N TYR A 255 34.71 7.34 -22.49
CA TYR A 255 34.39 8.50 -21.61
C TYR A 255 33.04 8.44 -20.87
N TYR A 256 32.22 7.41 -21.13
CA TYR A 256 30.82 7.33 -20.67
C TYR A 256 30.49 5.95 -20.12
N ARG A 257 29.72 5.91 -19.02
CA ARG A 257 29.10 4.69 -18.47
C ARG A 257 27.58 4.90 -18.44
N ALA A 258 26.84 3.97 -19.02
CA ALA A 258 25.37 4.00 -19.03
C ALA A 258 24.83 2.67 -18.48
N ALA A 259 24.03 2.74 -17.43
CA ALA A 259 23.49 1.56 -16.75
C ALA A 259 22.09 1.82 -16.18
N GLU A 260 21.35 0.75 -15.94
CA GLU A 260 20.14 0.73 -15.13
C GLU A 260 20.42 0.01 -13.82
N ASN A 261 19.95 0.60 -12.73
CA ASN A 261 19.98 0.03 -11.39
C ASN A 261 18.55 -0.26 -10.95
N HIS A 262 18.36 -1.42 -10.32
CA HIS A 262 17.05 -1.91 -9.93
C HIS A 262 16.84 -1.76 -8.44
N VAL A 263 15.74 -1.12 -8.05
CA VAL A 263 15.29 -1.00 -6.66
C VAL A 263 14.13 -1.96 -6.46
N ASN A 264 14.36 -2.97 -5.64
CA ASN A 264 13.39 -3.97 -5.20
C ASN A 264 13.46 -4.13 -3.69
N ILE A 265 12.48 -4.80 -3.11
CA ILE A 265 12.43 -5.10 -1.68
C ILE A 265 12.56 -6.62 -1.54
N ARG A 266 13.54 -7.09 -0.77
CA ARG A 266 13.75 -8.51 -0.48
C ARG A 266 13.61 -8.77 1.00
N MET A 267 12.82 -9.76 1.38
CA MET A 267 12.76 -10.26 2.74
C MET A 267 14.04 -11.07 3.05
N PRO A 268 14.44 -11.20 4.33
CA PRO A 268 15.61 -11.99 4.71
C PRO A 268 15.56 -13.47 4.29
N ASN A 269 14.35 -14.01 4.11
CA ASN A 269 14.13 -15.36 3.59
C ASN A 269 14.26 -15.46 2.05
N GLY A 270 14.67 -14.37 1.37
CA GLY A 270 14.86 -14.31 -0.08
C GLY A 270 13.59 -13.98 -0.88
N ARG A 271 12.42 -13.90 -0.24
CA ARG A 271 11.17 -13.53 -0.94
C ARG A 271 11.19 -12.07 -1.37
N THR A 272 10.92 -11.81 -2.64
CA THR A 272 10.73 -10.43 -3.15
C THR A 272 9.35 -9.90 -2.80
N VAL A 273 9.29 -8.62 -2.44
CA VAL A 273 8.06 -7.85 -2.23
C VAL A 273 7.99 -6.80 -3.33
N ALA A 274 6.90 -6.83 -4.12
CA ALA A 274 6.71 -5.92 -5.23
C ALA A 274 6.42 -4.49 -4.73
N ILE A 275 7.02 -3.51 -5.39
CA ILE A 275 6.70 -2.10 -5.24
C ILE A 275 5.45 -1.79 -6.06
N LYS A 276 4.41 -1.28 -5.41
CA LYS A 276 3.15 -0.87 -6.05
C LYS A 276 3.28 0.51 -6.68
N ASN A 277 3.83 1.48 -5.96
CA ASN A 277 4.03 2.84 -6.46
C ASN A 277 5.18 3.57 -5.75
N MET A 278 5.48 4.78 -6.24
CA MET A 278 6.39 5.73 -5.60
C MET A 278 5.58 6.95 -5.16
N LEU A 279 5.56 7.22 -3.86
CA LEU A 279 4.62 8.17 -3.25
C LEU A 279 4.92 9.62 -3.58
N ASN A 280 6.21 9.96 -3.57
CA ASN A 280 6.71 11.30 -3.86
C ASN A 280 7.36 11.34 -5.24
N TYR A 281 6.81 10.58 -6.19
CA TYR A 281 7.29 10.61 -7.56
C TYR A 281 7.13 12.01 -8.14
N ASN A 282 8.26 12.55 -8.56
CA ASN A 282 8.32 13.72 -9.39
C ASN A 282 9.27 13.37 -10.54
N ALA A 283 8.92 13.75 -11.77
CA ALA A 283 9.78 13.56 -12.94
C ALA A 283 11.15 14.27 -12.80
N ASN A 284 11.31 15.10 -11.76
CA ASN A 284 12.55 15.77 -11.33
C ASN A 284 13.45 14.93 -10.43
N ASN A 285 12.92 13.87 -9.84
CA ASN A 285 13.66 13.00 -8.93
C ASN A 285 14.82 12.30 -9.67
N GLY A 286 14.79 12.25 -11.00
CA GLY A 286 15.88 11.75 -11.83
C GLY A 286 17.14 12.60 -11.85
N VAL A 287 17.34 13.61 -11.00
CA VAL A 287 18.52 14.49 -11.11
C VAL A 287 19.47 14.34 -9.91
N VAL A 288 20.51 13.51 -10.04
CA VAL A 288 21.62 13.37 -9.07
C VAL A 288 22.87 14.06 -9.60
N TRP A 289 23.62 14.83 -8.81
CA TRP A 289 24.76 15.63 -9.28
C TRP A 289 26.11 15.30 -8.61
N ALA A 290 27.16 15.79 -9.27
CA ALA A 290 28.55 15.32 -9.16
C ALA A 290 29.14 15.27 -7.75
N THR A 291 30.01 14.29 -7.51
CA THR A 291 30.91 14.26 -6.35
C THR A 291 32.12 15.14 -6.66
N GLY A 292 32.22 16.30 -6.01
CA GLY A 292 33.31 17.23 -6.27
C GLY A 292 34.61 16.79 -5.59
N SER A 293 35.66 16.53 -6.38
CA SER A 293 37.03 16.85 -6.00
C SER A 293 37.83 17.25 -7.25
N THR A 294 38.84 18.09 -7.04
CA THR A 294 39.61 18.78 -8.08
C THR A 294 40.25 17.80 -9.08
N SER A 295 39.95 18.01 -10.36
CA SER A 295 40.47 17.37 -11.60
C SER A 295 39.61 16.32 -12.32
N ALA A 296 38.55 15.77 -11.72
CA ALA A 296 37.57 14.93 -12.45
C ALA A 296 36.19 14.94 -11.77
N SER A 297 35.40 16.00 -11.98
CA SER A 297 34.01 15.98 -11.51
C SER A 297 33.20 15.03 -12.39
N LYS A 298 32.93 13.80 -11.92
CA LYS A 298 32.01 12.89 -12.62
C LYS A 298 30.60 13.42 -12.46
N CYS A 299 30.04 13.93 -13.55
CA CYS A 299 28.63 14.24 -13.60
C CYS A 299 27.84 12.95 -13.82
N THR A 300 26.68 12.84 -13.18
CA THR A 300 25.69 11.81 -13.51
C THR A 300 24.40 12.51 -13.97
N SER A 301 23.73 11.95 -14.96
CA SER A 301 22.33 12.27 -15.28
C SER A 301 21.54 11.00 -15.06
N THR A 302 20.45 11.08 -14.30
CA THR A 302 19.64 9.91 -13.97
C THR A 302 18.22 10.03 -14.51
N TYR A 303 17.47 8.94 -14.49
CA TYR A 303 16.01 8.97 -14.64
C TYR A 303 15.40 7.93 -13.72
N ILE A 304 14.13 8.10 -13.37
CA ILE A 304 13.39 7.15 -12.54
C ILE A 304 12.19 6.61 -13.32
N GLY A 305 12.17 5.29 -13.46
CA GLY A 305 11.05 4.52 -14.00
C GLY A 305 10.13 4.04 -12.89
N LEU A 306 8.82 4.23 -13.08
CA LEU A 306 7.79 3.65 -12.23
C LEU A 306 7.71 2.12 -12.39
N PRO A 307 7.15 1.39 -11.42
CA PRO A 307 7.14 -0.08 -11.43
C PRO A 307 6.58 -0.66 -12.72
N GLY A 308 7.38 -1.47 -13.43
CA GLY A 308 7.00 -2.13 -14.68
C GLY A 308 6.86 -1.21 -15.91
N ASN A 309 7.04 0.10 -15.77
CA ASN A 309 6.91 1.02 -16.90
C ASN A 309 8.06 0.83 -17.90
N ALA A 310 7.75 0.81 -19.18
CA ALA A 310 8.73 0.76 -20.26
C ALA A 310 9.28 2.14 -20.66
N TRP A 311 8.68 3.21 -20.12
CA TRP A 311 9.02 4.58 -20.45
C TRP A 311 9.53 5.32 -19.22
N ALA A 312 10.62 6.07 -19.41
CA ALA A 312 11.10 7.04 -18.44
C ALA A 312 10.37 8.37 -18.68
N GLN A 313 9.90 9.01 -17.61
CA GLN A 313 9.45 10.40 -17.70
C GLN A 313 10.58 11.31 -17.25
N TYR A 314 10.79 12.39 -18.00
CA TYR A 314 11.76 13.43 -17.70
C TYR A 314 11.00 14.71 -17.34
N GLY A 315 11.37 15.37 -16.25
CA GLY A 315 10.65 16.53 -15.71
C GLY A 315 11.50 17.78 -15.52
N THR A 316 10.81 18.89 -15.24
CA THR A 316 11.36 20.21 -14.93
C THR A 316 11.72 20.38 -13.45
N PRO A 317 12.99 20.64 -13.10
CA PRO A 317 13.50 21.94 -13.54
C PRO A 317 14.41 21.84 -14.75
N PHE A 318 14.27 22.83 -15.63
CA PHE A 318 15.18 23.07 -16.73
C PHE A 318 16.54 23.51 -16.19
N TYR A 319 17.42 22.54 -15.95
CA TYR A 319 18.82 22.83 -15.67
C TYR A 319 19.59 22.89 -16.96
N VAL A 320 20.34 23.98 -17.14
CA VAL A 320 21.19 24.14 -18.31
C VAL A 320 22.59 23.67 -17.95
N GLY A 321 23.00 22.56 -18.57
CA GLY A 321 24.34 22.00 -18.43
C GLY A 321 25.31 22.68 -19.40
N ILE A 322 26.44 23.15 -18.87
CA ILE A 322 27.54 23.69 -19.68
C ILE A 322 28.74 22.75 -19.53
N ASN A 323 29.19 22.22 -20.68
CA ASN A 323 30.41 21.41 -20.77
C ASN A 323 31.60 22.30 -21.12
N SER A 324 32.72 22.17 -20.40
CA SER A 324 33.96 22.90 -20.70
C SER A 324 34.60 22.54 -22.04
N GLY A 325 34.19 21.44 -22.68
CA GLY A 325 34.70 20.95 -23.97
C GLY A 325 34.02 21.49 -25.23
N GLY A 326 33.11 22.47 -25.14
CA GLY A 326 32.57 23.19 -26.31
C GLY A 326 31.15 22.84 -26.76
N VAL A 327 30.37 22.11 -25.97
CA VAL A 327 28.93 21.92 -26.22
C VAL A 327 28.14 23.06 -25.55
N GLY A 328 27.21 23.65 -26.31
CA GLY A 328 26.36 24.76 -25.86
C GLY A 328 25.41 24.41 -24.71
N ALA A 329 24.76 25.43 -24.19
CA ALA A 329 23.74 25.36 -23.14
C ALA A 329 22.55 24.48 -23.55
N LEU A 330 22.43 23.26 -22.98
CA LEU A 330 21.30 22.35 -23.20
C LEU A 330 20.58 22.04 -21.88
N SER A 331 19.26 21.81 -21.95
CA SER A 331 18.47 21.36 -20.80
C SER A 331 18.84 19.92 -20.38
N HIS A 332 18.54 19.54 -19.14
CA HIS A 332 18.74 18.16 -18.66
C HIS A 332 18.02 17.12 -19.53
N GLU A 333 16.79 17.39 -19.95
CA GLU A 333 16.04 16.54 -20.87
C GLU A 333 16.73 16.41 -22.23
N GLN A 334 17.20 17.53 -22.80
CA GLN A 334 17.96 17.52 -24.06
C GLN A 334 19.27 16.75 -23.92
N TRP A 335 19.93 16.83 -22.76
CA TRP A 335 21.12 16.03 -22.46
C TRP A 335 20.82 14.54 -22.39
N LEU A 336 19.78 14.15 -21.64
CA LEU A 336 19.34 12.74 -21.59
C LEU A 336 18.96 12.23 -22.97
N TYR A 337 18.21 13.02 -23.75
CA TYR A 337 17.90 12.68 -25.13
C TYR A 337 19.16 12.52 -25.97
N TYR A 338 20.07 13.50 -25.96
CA TYR A 338 21.32 13.48 -26.72
C TYR A 338 22.19 12.26 -26.35
N SER A 339 22.26 11.90 -25.08
CA SER A 339 23.08 10.79 -24.60
C SER A 339 22.43 9.42 -24.76
N ALA A 340 21.10 9.35 -24.72
CA ALA A 340 20.35 8.11 -24.89
C ALA A 340 20.03 7.80 -26.36
N HIS A 341 19.96 8.83 -27.23
CA HIS A 341 19.61 8.67 -28.64
C HIS A 341 20.56 7.76 -29.43
N PRO A 342 21.91 7.86 -29.29
CA PRO A 342 22.84 6.98 -30.00
C PRO A 342 22.73 5.49 -29.65
N ILE A 343 22.02 5.16 -28.56
CA ILE A 343 21.79 3.78 -28.10
C ILE A 343 20.29 3.40 -28.13
N ASP A 344 19.45 4.18 -28.83
CA ASP A 344 17.99 3.99 -28.96
C ASP A 344 17.26 3.89 -27.61
N LEU A 345 17.66 4.72 -26.63
CA LEU A 345 17.05 4.77 -25.29
C LEU A 345 16.39 6.09 -24.94
N ALA A 346 16.19 6.98 -25.91
CA ALA A 346 15.44 8.21 -25.68
C ALA A 346 14.05 7.87 -25.11
N PHE A 347 13.79 8.29 -23.86
CA PHE A 347 12.55 8.06 -23.10
C PHE A 347 12.23 6.60 -22.77
N LYS A 348 13.12 5.64 -23.04
CA LYS A 348 12.85 4.21 -22.85
C LYS A 348 13.62 3.67 -21.66
N ILE A 349 13.00 2.71 -20.97
CA ILE A 349 13.64 1.84 -19.98
C ILE A 349 14.03 0.56 -20.72
N LYS A 350 15.31 0.19 -20.68
CA LYS A 350 15.84 -0.95 -21.44
C LYS A 350 15.38 -2.27 -20.82
N HIS A 351 15.43 -2.35 -19.49
CA HIS A 351 15.14 -3.56 -18.73
C HIS A 351 14.00 -3.30 -17.73
N PRO A 352 12.77 -3.00 -18.18
CA PRO A 352 11.66 -2.78 -17.25
C PRO A 352 11.36 -4.06 -16.48
N ARG A 353 11.08 -3.94 -15.18
CA ARG A 353 10.69 -5.07 -14.32
C ARG A 353 9.45 -4.71 -13.50
N ALA A 354 8.45 -5.57 -13.54
CA ALA A 354 7.23 -5.40 -12.76
C ALA A 354 7.56 -5.44 -11.26
N GLY A 355 6.97 -4.52 -10.48
CA GLY A 355 7.20 -4.45 -9.04
C GLY A 355 8.55 -3.85 -8.62
N GLU A 356 9.32 -3.25 -9.54
CA GLU A 356 10.62 -2.64 -9.23
C GLU A 356 10.72 -1.23 -9.80
N ILE A 357 11.36 -0.32 -9.05
CA ILE A 357 11.74 0.99 -9.57
C ILE A 357 13.06 0.86 -10.32
N VAL A 358 13.14 1.47 -11.51
CA VAL A 358 14.39 1.52 -12.29
C VAL A 358 15.01 2.90 -12.16
N ILE A 359 16.30 2.95 -11.80
CA ILE A 359 17.10 4.17 -11.83
C ILE A 359 18.08 4.03 -13.00
N GLY A 360 17.83 4.76 -14.09
CA GLY A 360 18.81 4.87 -15.18
C GLY A 360 19.89 5.85 -14.81
N GLN A 361 21.14 5.56 -15.16
CA GLN A 361 22.30 6.37 -14.83
C GLN A 361 23.23 6.52 -16.04
N PHE A 362 23.53 7.77 -16.41
CA PHE A 362 24.56 8.15 -17.37
C PHE A 362 25.67 8.90 -16.66
N VAL A 363 26.86 8.31 -16.56
CA VAL A 363 28.04 8.90 -15.91
C VAL A 363 29.03 9.41 -16.95
N TYR A 364 29.48 10.64 -16.76
CA TYR A 364 30.36 11.39 -17.66
C TYR A 364 31.71 11.61 -16.99
N ALA A 365 32.81 11.43 -17.73
CA ALA A 365 34.17 11.73 -17.25
C ALA A 365 34.53 13.23 -17.27
N HIS A 366 33.66 14.09 -17.81
CA HIS A 366 33.89 15.54 -17.91
C HIS A 366 33.22 16.34 -16.79
N THR A 367 33.82 17.48 -16.46
CA THR A 367 33.25 18.46 -15.53
C THR A 367 32.08 19.19 -16.18
N PHE A 368 30.91 19.07 -15.56
CA PHE A 368 29.71 19.85 -15.91
C PHE A 368 29.40 20.88 -14.83
N TYR A 369 28.95 22.05 -15.27
CA TYR A 369 28.34 23.06 -14.41
C TYR A 369 26.86 23.20 -14.79
N TYR A 370 25.99 23.10 -13.78
CA TYR A 370 24.55 23.26 -13.96
C TYR A 370 24.09 24.61 -13.45
N TYR A 371 23.24 25.25 -14.24
CA TYR A 371 22.67 26.56 -13.96
C TYR A 371 21.15 26.48 -13.99
N SER A 372 20.50 27.19 -13.07
CA SER A 372 19.04 27.38 -13.10
C SER A 372 18.64 28.38 -14.19
N ASN A 373 19.54 29.31 -14.50
CA ASN A 373 19.49 30.20 -15.65
C ASN A 373 20.91 30.66 -16.00
N VAL A 374 21.36 30.42 -17.24
CA VAL A 374 22.71 30.79 -17.71
C VAL A 374 22.91 32.31 -17.76
N GLN A 375 21.87 33.07 -18.11
CA GLN A 375 21.92 34.53 -18.17
C GLN A 375 22.09 35.15 -16.77
N MET A 376 21.57 34.49 -15.73
CA MET A 376 21.69 34.95 -14.34
C MET A 376 22.95 34.43 -13.64
N ASN A 377 23.79 33.62 -14.31
CA ASN A 377 24.99 32.97 -13.77
C ASN A 377 24.78 32.27 -12.41
N HIS A 378 23.56 31.79 -12.14
CA HIS A 378 23.23 31.16 -10.87
C HIS A 378 23.55 29.66 -10.94
N LYS A 379 24.77 29.31 -10.49
CA LYS A 379 25.22 27.92 -10.41
C LYS A 379 24.45 27.17 -9.32
N ILE A 380 24.04 25.95 -9.63
CA ILE A 380 23.34 25.06 -8.70
C ILE A 380 24.36 24.26 -7.90
N ALA A 381 24.11 24.10 -6.60
CA ALA A 381 24.91 23.25 -5.74
C ALA A 381 24.83 21.77 -6.16
N ASN A 382 25.94 21.04 -6.00
CA ASN A 382 25.96 19.60 -6.28
C ASN A 382 25.05 18.87 -5.27
N LYS A 383 24.09 18.10 -5.79
CA LYS A 383 23.27 17.16 -5.03
C LYS A 383 23.92 15.78 -5.00
N HIS A 384 24.40 15.35 -3.84
CA HIS A 384 25.03 14.03 -3.69
C HIS A 384 24.05 12.88 -3.39
N SER A 385 22.80 13.21 -3.07
CA SER A 385 21.77 12.24 -2.74
C SER A 385 20.35 12.74 -3.05
N LEU A 386 19.42 11.80 -3.11
CA LEU A 386 18.00 12.00 -3.29
C LEU A 386 17.25 11.04 -2.36
N ASP A 387 16.31 11.57 -1.59
CA ASP A 387 15.38 10.76 -0.82
C ASP A 387 14.10 10.51 -1.61
N PHE A 388 13.57 9.30 -1.50
CA PHE A 388 12.30 8.93 -2.07
C PHE A 388 11.59 7.86 -1.23
N SER A 389 10.28 7.76 -1.43
CA SER A 389 9.44 6.82 -0.72
C SER A 389 8.69 5.94 -1.71
N VAL A 390 8.67 4.64 -1.43
CA VAL A 390 7.91 3.65 -2.19
C VAL A 390 6.89 2.98 -1.31
N MET A 391 5.75 2.61 -1.89
CA MET A 391 4.74 1.78 -1.24
C MET A 391 4.80 0.38 -1.84
N ASP A 392 4.86 -0.64 -0.99
CA ASP A 392 4.74 -2.02 -1.44
C ASP A 392 3.29 -2.44 -1.73
N ILE A 393 3.12 -3.62 -2.32
CA ILE A 393 1.79 -4.20 -2.60
C ILE A 393 0.95 -4.48 -1.35
N TYR A 394 1.55 -4.51 -0.16
CA TYR A 394 0.88 -4.72 1.12
C TYR A 394 0.57 -3.41 1.86
N GLY A 395 0.88 -2.25 1.25
CA GLY A 395 0.62 -0.94 1.83
C GLY A 395 1.64 -0.50 2.88
N THR A 396 2.83 -1.08 2.87
CA THR A 396 3.95 -0.65 3.71
C THR A 396 4.79 0.39 2.97
N GLN A 397 5.04 1.54 3.62
CA GLN A 397 5.92 2.57 3.10
C GLN A 397 7.39 2.26 3.43
N HIS A 398 8.26 2.45 2.45
CA HIS A 398 9.72 2.35 2.61
C HIS A 398 10.37 3.68 2.21
N ASN A 399 11.10 4.27 3.14
CA ASN A 399 11.85 5.51 2.92
C ASN A 399 13.29 5.16 2.56
N LEU A 400 13.71 5.60 1.39
CA LEU A 400 14.98 5.26 0.78
C LEU A 400 15.74 6.52 0.39
N ARG A 401 17.06 6.41 0.37
CA ARG A 401 17.96 7.43 -0.15
C ARG A 401 18.87 6.80 -1.17
N VAL A 402 18.90 7.36 -2.38
CA VAL A 402 19.95 7.05 -3.35
C VAL A 402 21.04 8.11 -3.29
N SER A 403 22.30 7.70 -3.24
CA SER A 403 23.47 8.60 -3.14
C SER A 403 24.55 8.22 -4.15
N LEU A 404 25.37 9.19 -4.54
CA LEU A 404 26.49 8.97 -5.46
C LEU A 404 27.80 8.77 -4.68
N SER A 405 28.52 7.68 -4.97
CA SER A 405 29.86 7.44 -4.42
C SER A 405 30.89 8.41 -5.00
N ALA A 406 31.82 8.90 -4.18
CA ALA A 406 32.81 9.91 -4.58
C ALA A 406 33.81 9.44 -5.66
N GLU A 407 34.17 8.16 -5.68
CA GLU A 407 35.31 7.67 -6.47
C GLU A 407 34.91 7.14 -7.86
N LEU A 408 33.72 6.52 -7.97
CA LEU A 408 33.31 5.79 -9.18
C LEU A 408 31.97 6.21 -9.76
N GLY A 409 31.25 7.13 -9.11
CA GLY A 409 29.89 7.48 -9.51
C GLY A 409 28.92 6.30 -9.40
N ASN A 410 29.23 5.28 -8.59
CA ASN A 410 28.30 4.20 -8.26
C ASN A 410 27.15 4.74 -7.41
N LEU A 411 25.97 4.15 -7.57
CA LEU A 411 24.84 4.46 -6.70
C LEU A 411 24.89 3.60 -5.42
N ILE A 412 24.69 4.27 -4.30
CA ILE A 412 24.46 3.67 -2.98
C ILE A 412 22.98 3.85 -2.69
N LEU A 413 22.32 2.78 -2.23
CA LEU A 413 20.96 2.86 -1.73
C LEU A 413 20.98 2.64 -0.23
N ASP A 414 20.38 3.54 0.53
CA ASP A 414 20.28 3.44 1.97
C ASP A 414 18.83 3.49 2.41
N ARG A 415 18.49 2.74 3.45
CA ARG A 415 17.26 2.97 4.18
C ARG A 415 17.41 4.20 5.06
N ARG A 416 16.40 5.07 5.05
CA ARG A 416 16.28 6.23 5.95
C ARG A 416 15.68 5.86 7.29
#